data_AF-A0A839HKN5-F1
#
_entry.id   AF-A0A839HKN5-F1
#
_cell.length_a   1.000
_cell.length_b   1.000
_cell.length_c   1.000
_cell.angle_alpha   90.00
_cell.angle_beta   90.00
_cell.angle_gamma   90.00
#
_symmetry.space_group_name_H-M   'P 1'
#
loop_
_entity.id
_entity.type
_entity.pdbx_description
1 polymer ?
#
loop_
_entity_poly.entity_id
_entity_poly.type
_entity_poly.pdbx_seq_one_letter_code
_entity_poly.pdbx_strand_id
1 'polypeptide(L)'
;MGALVLSLLAPVAAKLPPPSPEAKAKADETKAKTAHGDKVSAYKLCLSMERTAAHYHATAKTAGKETRPPVATPPCTDPGPFVYTPPEAASVPKP
;
A
#
# COMPACT_ATOMS: atom_id res chain seq x y z
N MET A 1 36.17 14.85 5.11
CA MET A 1 36.08 14.67 6.57
C MET A 1 34.70 14.14 6.94
N GLY A 2 34.63 13.01 7.63
CA GLY A 2 33.40 12.46 8.20
C GLY A 2 33.10 11.03 7.74
N ALA A 3 33.87 10.05 8.21
CA ALA A 3 33.53 8.64 8.08
C ALA A 3 32.41 8.31 9.08
N LEU A 4 31.19 8.04 8.58
CA LEU A 4 30.15 7.40 9.37
C LEU A 4 30.21 5.90 9.09
N VAL A 5 30.76 5.15 10.04
CA VAL A 5 30.82 3.69 10.01
C VAL A 5 29.40 3.15 10.12
N LEU A 6 28.84 2.71 8.99
CA LEU A 6 27.61 1.92 8.96
C LEU A 6 27.96 0.53 9.50
N SER A 7 27.73 0.30 10.79
CA SER A 7 27.80 -1.03 11.38
C SER A 7 26.81 -1.95 10.67
N LEU A 8 27.29 -2.72 9.71
CA LEU A 8 26.60 -3.90 9.20
C LEU A 8 26.45 -4.86 10.38
N LEU A 9 25.21 -5.02 10.86
CA LEU A 9 24.83 -6.21 11.61
C LEU A 9 25.04 -7.40 10.67
N ALA A 10 26.17 -8.09 10.83
CA ALA A 10 26.40 -9.39 10.23
C ALA A 10 25.27 -10.32 10.71
N PRO A 11 24.54 -11.00 9.83
CA PRO A 11 23.65 -12.07 10.27
C PRO A 11 24.55 -13.16 10.84
N VAL A 12 24.62 -13.25 12.17
CA VAL A 12 25.06 -14.47 12.82
C VAL A 12 24.13 -15.57 12.31
N ALA A 13 24.67 -16.45 11.47
CA ALA A 13 24.04 -17.69 11.06
C ALA A 13 24.05 -18.68 12.25
N ALA A 14 23.47 -18.27 13.38
CA ALA A 14 22.99 -19.20 14.37
C ALA A 14 21.73 -19.83 13.78
N LYS A 15 21.56 -21.15 13.96
CA LYS A 15 20.33 -21.88 13.64
C LYS A 15 19.18 -21.24 14.45
N LEU A 16 18.57 -20.20 13.91
CA LEU A 16 17.44 -19.53 14.55
C LEU A 16 16.30 -20.54 14.63
N PRO A 17 15.66 -20.70 15.80
CA PRO A 17 14.46 -21.50 15.89
C PRO A 17 13.48 -20.95 14.84
N PRO A 18 12.78 -21.84 14.11
CA PRO A 18 11.75 -21.39 13.18
C PRO A 18 10.83 -20.41 13.90
N PRO A 19 10.42 -19.31 13.24
CA PRO A 19 9.56 -18.31 13.87
C PRO A 19 8.35 -19.01 14.45
N SER A 20 7.97 -18.63 15.66
CA SER A 20 6.75 -19.17 16.27
C SER A 20 5.57 -18.92 15.31
N PRO A 21 4.57 -19.80 15.28
CA PRO A 21 3.38 -19.60 14.46
C PRO A 21 2.74 -18.22 14.70
N GLU A 22 2.82 -17.72 15.94
CA GLU A 22 2.39 -16.37 16.30
C GLU A 22 3.20 -15.27 15.61
N ALA A 23 4.53 -15.37 15.59
CA ALA A 23 5.40 -14.39 14.92
C ALA A 23 5.16 -14.38 13.40
N LYS A 24 4.95 -15.54 12.79
CA LYS A 24 4.58 -15.64 11.38
C LYS A 24 3.22 -15.01 11.10
N ALA A 25 2.21 -15.27 11.93
CA ALA A 25 0.89 -14.67 11.78
C ALA A 25 0.92 -13.13 11.88
N LYS A 26 1.75 -12.55 12.76
CA LYS A 26 1.94 -11.09 12.86
C LYS A 26 2.67 -10.49 11.66
N ALA A 27 3.65 -11.19 11.11
CA ALA A 27 4.33 -10.77 9.89
C ALA A 27 3.36 -10.78 8.69
N ASP A 28 2.55 -11.82 8.55
CA ASP A 28 1.55 -11.94 7.48
C ASP A 28 0.44 -10.88 7.63
N GLU A 29 -0.01 -10.57 8.85
CA GLU A 29 -0.95 -9.47 9.12
C GLU A 29 -0.35 -8.11 8.74
N THR A 30 0.91 -7.85 9.10
CA THR A 30 1.60 -6.58 8.76
C THR A 30 1.72 -6.42 7.24
N LYS A 31 2.12 -7.48 6.54
CA LYS A 31 2.18 -7.49 5.08
C LYS A 31 0.82 -7.19 4.46
N ALA A 32 -0.26 -7.79 4.99
CA ALA A 32 -1.61 -7.52 4.53
C ALA A 32 -2.02 -6.06 4.76
N LYS A 33 -1.71 -5.48 5.93
CA LYS A 33 -1.96 -4.05 6.21
C LYS A 33 -1.20 -3.14 5.25
N THR A 34 0.09 -3.41 4.98
CA THR A 34 0.89 -2.62 4.03
C THR A 34 0.30 -2.69 2.64
N ALA A 35 -0.01 -3.89 2.13
CA ALA A 35 -0.60 -4.05 0.81
C ALA A 35 -1.97 -3.35 0.70
N HIS A 36 -2.74 -3.28 1.78
CA HIS A 36 -3.96 -2.50 1.82
C HIS A 36 -3.69 -0.98 1.83
N GLY A 37 -2.74 -0.52 2.63
CA GLY A 37 -2.32 0.88 2.69
C GLY A 37 -1.84 1.40 1.32
N ASP A 38 -1.14 0.58 0.55
CA ASP A 38 -0.70 0.92 -0.80
C ASP A 38 -1.91 1.13 -1.74
N LYS A 39 -2.93 0.27 -1.64
CA LYS A 39 -4.18 0.43 -2.41
C LYS A 39 -4.94 1.69 -2.02
N VAL A 40 -5.01 2.01 -0.72
CA VAL A 40 -5.63 3.25 -0.23
C VAL A 40 -4.89 4.47 -0.77
N SER A 41 -3.55 4.42 -0.76
CA SER A 41 -2.72 5.51 -1.27
C SER A 41 -2.93 5.73 -2.77
N ALA A 42 -3.00 4.65 -3.55
CA ALA A 42 -3.34 4.71 -4.98
C ALA A 42 -4.74 5.28 -5.23
N TYR A 43 -5.73 4.89 -4.42
CA TYR A 43 -7.09 5.44 -4.50
C TYR A 43 -7.11 6.96 -4.24
N LYS A 44 -6.41 7.43 -3.20
CA LYS A 44 -6.33 8.86 -2.89
C LYS A 44 -5.58 9.64 -3.97
N LEU A 45 -4.53 9.07 -4.54
CA LEU A 45 -3.84 9.68 -5.69
C LEU A 45 -4.79 9.84 -6.88
N CYS A 46 -5.54 8.79 -7.23
CA CYS A 46 -6.53 8.86 -8.30
C CYS A 46 -7.55 10.00 -8.07
N LEU A 47 -8.14 10.07 -6.86
CA LEU A 47 -9.08 11.14 -6.52
C LEU A 47 -8.46 12.54 -6.63
N SER A 48 -7.17 12.67 -6.29
CA SER A 48 -6.43 13.94 -6.42
C SER A 48 -6.25 14.35 -7.89
N MET A 49 -5.96 13.40 -8.76
CA MET A 49 -5.83 13.66 -10.20
C MET A 49 -7.17 14.09 -10.81
N GLU A 50 -8.26 13.38 -10.48
CA GLU A 50 -9.61 13.71 -10.93
C GLU A 50 -10.04 15.10 -10.46
N ARG A 51 -9.77 15.45 -9.19
CA ARG A 51 -10.07 16.80 -8.67
C ARG A 51 -9.26 17.88 -9.41
N THR A 52 -8.00 17.62 -9.71
CA THR A 52 -7.15 18.55 -10.46
C THR A 52 -7.68 18.77 -11.87
N ALA A 53 -8.07 17.70 -12.56
CA ALA A 53 -8.67 17.78 -13.90
C ALA A 53 -9.99 18.58 -13.86
N ALA A 54 -10.88 18.28 -12.91
CA ALA A 54 -12.13 19.01 -12.74
C ALA A 54 -11.89 20.50 -12.47
N HIS A 55 -10.94 20.83 -11.61
CA HIS A 55 -10.57 22.21 -11.31
C HIS A 55 -10.04 22.95 -12.56
N TYR A 56 -9.16 22.31 -13.33
CA TYR A 56 -8.68 22.88 -14.59
C TYR A 56 -9.83 23.20 -15.57
N HIS A 57 -10.74 22.26 -15.79
CA HIS A 57 -11.87 22.50 -16.69
C HIS A 57 -12.80 23.60 -16.16
N ALA A 58 -13.08 23.62 -14.86
CA ALA A 58 -13.89 24.67 -14.24
C ALA A 58 -13.24 26.05 -14.43
N THR A 59 -11.96 26.17 -14.12
CA THR A 59 -11.22 27.45 -14.25
C THR A 59 -11.08 27.91 -15.70
N ALA A 60 -10.81 27.00 -16.63
CA ALA A 60 -10.77 27.32 -18.06
C ALA A 60 -12.13 27.82 -18.56
N LYS A 61 -13.22 27.16 -18.14
CA LYS A 61 -14.60 27.59 -18.45
C LYS A 61 -14.89 28.99 -17.91
N THR A 62 -14.50 29.29 -16.67
CA THR A 62 -14.67 30.64 -16.10
C THR A 62 -13.80 31.69 -16.80
N ALA A 63 -12.64 31.29 -17.35
CA ALA A 63 -11.75 32.17 -18.09
C ALA A 63 -12.12 32.31 -19.58
N GLY A 64 -13.25 31.73 -20.02
CA GLY A 64 -13.68 31.75 -21.42
C GLY A 64 -12.74 31.00 -22.37
N LYS A 65 -11.89 30.11 -21.85
CA LYS A 65 -10.96 29.30 -22.65
C LYS A 65 -11.63 28.00 -23.04
N GLU A 66 -11.57 27.67 -24.32
CA GLU A 66 -12.03 26.37 -24.81
C GLU A 66 -11.03 25.29 -24.37
N THR A 67 -11.52 24.24 -23.72
CA THR A 67 -10.73 23.05 -23.38
C THR A 67 -11.13 21.90 -24.27
N ARG A 68 -10.15 21.08 -24.67
CA ARG A 68 -10.43 19.82 -25.35
C ARG A 68 -11.36 18.95 -24.49
N PRO A 69 -12.30 18.18 -25.09
CA PRO A 69 -13.19 17.31 -24.34
C PRO A 69 -12.41 16.37 -23.41
N PRO A 70 -12.88 16.16 -22.15
CA PRO A 70 -12.29 15.18 -21.25
C PRO A 70 -12.30 13.80 -21.90
N VAL A 71 -11.14 13.13 -21.87
CA VAL A 71 -11.09 11.70 -22.22
C VAL A 71 -11.64 10.92 -21.02
N ALA A 72 -12.55 9.99 -21.27
CA ALA A 72 -13.11 9.17 -20.20
C ALA A 72 -12.01 8.37 -19.50
N THR A 73 -11.78 8.67 -18.23
CA THR A 73 -10.91 7.89 -17.34
C THR A 73 -11.73 6.84 -16.60
N PRO A 74 -11.17 5.65 -16.33
CA PRO A 74 -11.83 4.68 -15.46
C PRO A 74 -11.98 5.29 -14.05
N PRO A 75 -13.07 4.95 -13.33
CA PRO A 75 -13.30 5.50 -11.99
C PRO A 75 -12.26 5.03 -10.98
N CYS A 76 -11.97 5.87 -9.99
CA CYS A 76 -11.10 5.51 -8.88
C CYS A 76 -11.72 4.38 -8.06
N THR A 77 -11.00 3.27 -7.92
CA THR A 77 -11.49 2.09 -7.18
C THR A 77 -11.18 2.23 -5.68
N ASP A 78 -12.22 2.21 -4.86
CA ASP A 78 -12.09 2.16 -3.40
C ASP A 78 -11.69 0.75 -2.94
N PRO A 79 -10.55 0.57 -2.24
CA PRO A 79 -10.15 -0.72 -1.71
C PRO A 79 -11.06 -1.25 -0.59
N GLY A 80 -11.99 -0.44 -0.08
CA GLY A 80 -12.90 -0.81 1.01
C GLY A 80 -12.20 -0.88 2.37
N PRO A 81 -12.85 -1.43 3.40
CA PRO A 81 -12.24 -1.62 4.71
C PRO A 81 -11.19 -2.74 4.69
N PHE A 82 -10.15 -2.59 5.51
CA PHE A 82 -9.20 -3.68 5.74
C PHE A 82 -9.86 -4.82 6.52
N VAL A 83 -9.95 -6.00 5.91
CA VAL A 83 -10.40 -7.23 6.55
C VAL A 83 -9.27 -8.25 6.45
N TYR A 84 -8.85 -8.80 7.59
CA TYR A 84 -7.84 -9.85 7.66
C TYR A 84 -8.38 -11.03 8.44
N THR A 85 -8.50 -12.16 7.78
CA THR A 85 -8.74 -13.46 8.42
C THR A 85 -7.37 -14.12 8.59
N PRO A 86 -6.87 -14.32 9.82
CA PRO A 86 -5.63 -15.03 10.04
C PRO A 86 -5.72 -16.42 9.39
N PRO A 87 -4.67 -16.87 8.68
CA PRO A 87 -4.64 -18.26 8.25
C PRO A 87 -4.67 -19.12 9.53
N GLU A 88 -5.59 -20.08 9.59
CA GLU A 88 -5.66 -21.05 10.69
C GLU A 88 -4.26 -21.66 10.84
N ALA A 89 -3.73 -21.64 12.06
CA ALA A 89 -2.43 -22.21 12.34
C ALA A 89 -2.46 -23.65 11.85
N ALA A 90 -1.74 -23.95 10.76
CA ALA A 90 -1.75 -25.25 10.12
C ALA A 90 -1.61 -26.32 11.21
N SER A 91 -2.68 -27.08 11.39
CA SER A 91 -2.77 -28.14 12.37
C SER A 91 -1.59 -29.08 12.14
N VAL A 92 -0.77 -29.25 13.18
CA VAL A 92 0.27 -30.27 13.21
C VAL A 92 -0.43 -31.61 12.94
N PRO A 93 0.02 -32.42 11.97
CA PRO A 93 -0.53 -33.75 11.76
C PRO A 93 -0.42 -34.54 13.07
N LYS A 94 -1.55 -35.06 13.56
CA LYS A 94 -1.59 -35.94 14.73
C LYS A 94 -0.87 -37.25 14.39
N PRO A 95 0.03 -37.76 15.25
CA PRO A 95 0.72 -39.03 15.02
C PRO A 95 -0.23 -40.22 14.98
#